data_AF-A0A495LLM7-F1
#
_entry.id   AF-A0A495LLM7-F1
#
_cell.length_a   1.000
_cell.length_b   1.000
_cell.length_c   1.000
_cell.angle_alpha   90.00
_cell.angle_beta   90.00
_cell.angle_gamma   90.00
#
_symmetry.space_group_name_H-M   'P 1'
#
loop_
_entity.id
_entity.type
_entity.pdbx_description
1 polymer ?
#
loop_
_entity_poly.entity_id
_entity_poly.type
_entity_poly.pdbx_seq_one_letter_code
_entity_poly.pdbx_strand_id
1 'polypeptide(L)' 'MSVIYLLISISIIVAIGFFIAFIRAVKTGQYDDDYTPSVRMLFDDELIQSKVKKTKKESSTTL' A
#
# COMPACT_ATOMS: atom_id res chain seq x y z
N MET A 1 -46.26 7.71 -20.17
CA MET A 1 -45.29 6.59 -20.26
C MET A 1 -43.94 7.00 -20.85
N SER A 2 -43.57 8.30 -20.87
CA SER A 2 -42.24 8.75 -21.32
C SER A 2 -41.27 9.00 -20.16
N VAL A 3 -41.81 9.39 -19.01
CA VAL A 3 -41.04 9.74 -17.79
C VAL A 3 -40.15 8.59 -17.32
N ILE A 4 -40.58 7.34 -17.52
CA ILE A 4 -39.81 6.15 -17.15
C ILE A 4 -38.46 6.09 -17.87
N TYR A 5 -38.40 6.48 -19.15
CA TYR A 5 -37.15 6.46 -19.93
C TYR A 5 -36.17 7.54 -19.45
N LEU A 6 -36.69 8.70 -19.04
CA LEU A 6 -35.88 9.76 -18.44
C LEU A 6 -35.29 9.32 -17.08
N LEU A 7 -36.10 8.71 -16.23
CA LEU A 7 -35.67 8.23 -14.91
C LEU A 7 -34.62 7.12 -15.01
N ILE A 8 -34.81 6.15 -15.90
CA ILE A 8 -33.84 5.08 -16.16
C ILE A 8 -32.51 5.67 -16.63
N SER A 9 -32.55 6.63 -17.55
CA SER A 9 -31.34 7.24 -18.10
C SER A 9 -30.53 7.97 -17.02
N ILE A 10 -31.20 8.79 -16.20
CA ILE A 10 -30.56 9.51 -15.09
C ILE A 10 -29.99 8.53 -14.06
N SER A 11 -30.74 7.48 -13.71
CA SER A 11 -30.30 6.46 -12.75
C SER A 11 -29.02 5.75 -13.21
N ILE A 12 -28.93 5.39 -14.50
CA ILE A 12 -27.77 4.70 -15.06
C ILE A 12 -26.55 5.63 -15.06
N ILE A 13 -26.72 6.90 -15.43
CA ILE A 13 -25.64 7.90 -15.42
C ILE A 13 -25.05 8.05 -14.02
N VAL A 14 -25.91 8.19 -13.00
CA VAL A 14 -25.48 8.31 -11.60
C VAL A 14 -24.77 7.03 -11.13
N ALA A 15 -25.32 5.86 -11.46
CA ALA A 15 -24.72 4.57 -11.09
C ALA A 15 -23.32 4.39 -11.70
N ILE A 16 -23.14 4.70 -12.99
CA ILE A 16 -21.84 4.63 -13.66
C ILE A 16 -20.86 5.64 -13.08
N GLY A 17 -21.32 6.87 -12.78
CA GLY A 17 -20.50 7.90 -12.15
C GLY A 17 -19.94 7.46 -10.79
N PHE A 18 -20.81 6.93 -9.93
CA PHE A 18 -20.40 6.37 -8.63
C PHE A 18 -19.47 5.17 -8.78
N PHE A 19 -19.73 4.29 -9.75
CA PHE A 19 -18.90 3.12 -10.00
C PHE A 19 -17.48 3.48 -10.45
N ILE A 20 -17.32 4.46 -11.35
CA ILE A 20 -16.00 4.95 -11.77
C ILE A 20 -15.26 5.62 -10.60
N ALA A 21 -15.96 6.41 -9.80
CA ALA A 21 -15.40 7.03 -8.59
C ALA A 21 -14.95 5.97 -7.58
N PHE A 22 -15.74 4.92 -7.37
CA PHE A 22 -15.43 3.79 -6.52
C PHE A 22 -14.16 3.06 -6.99
N ILE A 23 -14.05 2.73 -8.28
CA ILE A 23 -12.85 2.10 -8.84
C ILE A 23 -11.62 2.99 -8.67
N ARG A 24 -11.75 4.31 -8.92
CA ARG A 24 -10.64 5.25 -8.71
C ARG A 24 -10.19 5.29 -7.25
N ALA A 25 -11.12 5.33 -6.30
CA ALA A 25 -10.81 5.32 -4.87
C ALA A 25 -10.07 4.04 -4.46
N VAL A 26 -10.55 2.87 -4.90
CA VAL A 26 -9.91 1.57 -4.60
C VAL A 26 -8.53 1.46 -5.25
N LYS A 27 -8.35 1.99 -6.47
CA LYS A 27 -7.10 1.93 -7.22
C LYS A 27 -6.08 2.98 -6.81
N THR A 28 -6.46 4.00 -6.02
CA THR A 28 -5.57 5.07 -5.54
C THR A 28 -4.46 4.58 -4.58
N GLY A 29 -4.28 3.27 -4.42
CA GLY A 29 -3.02 2.74 -3.91
C GLY A 29 -2.84 2.95 -2.41
N GLN A 30 -3.94 3.08 -1.65
CA GLN A 30 -3.89 3.10 -0.18
C GLN A 30 -3.37 1.77 0.42
N TYR A 31 -3.09 0.77 -0.42
CA TYR A 31 -2.48 -0.51 -0.08
C TYR A 31 -0.95 -0.54 -0.24
N ASP A 32 -0.32 0.54 -0.74
CA ASP A 32 1.15 0.59 -0.83
C ASP A 32 1.83 0.81 0.54
N ASP A 33 1.05 1.07 1.60
CA ASP A 33 1.50 1.12 2.99
C ASP A 33 1.28 -0.22 3.74
N ASP A 34 1.09 -1.32 3.01
CA ASP A 34 1.06 -2.68 3.58
C ASP A 34 2.45 -3.18 4.06
N TYR A 35 3.52 -2.40 3.83
CA TYR A 35 4.80 -2.58 4.53
C TYR A 35 4.74 -1.90 5.89
N THR A 36 4.08 -2.61 6.81
CA THR A 36 3.91 -2.18 8.19
C THR A 36 5.26 -1.81 8.82
N PRO A 37 5.38 -0.68 9.54
CA PRO A 37 6.63 -0.27 10.21
C PRO A 37 7.18 -1.36 11.16
N SER A 38 6.32 -2.23 11.69
CA SER A 38 6.67 -3.41 12.48
C SER A 38 7.59 -4.38 11.74
N VAL A 39 7.38 -4.58 10.44
CA VAL A 39 8.14 -5.53 9.61
C VAL A 39 9.52 -4.96 9.32
N ARG A 40 9.60 -3.67 9.01
CA ARG A 40 10.87 -2.96 8.84
C ARG A 40 11.70 -2.99 10.12
N MET A 41 11.09 -2.75 11.27
CA MET A 41 11.77 -2.75 12.56
C MET A 41 12.29 -4.16 12.93
N LEU A 42 11.54 -5.22 12.62
CA LEU A 42 11.94 -6.60 12.92
C LEU A 42 13.13 -7.09 12.07
N PHE A 43 13.24 -6.63 10.82
CA PHE A 43 14.35 -7.00 9.92
C PHE A 43 15.54 -6.04 9.99
N ASP A 44 15.34 -4.78 10.40
CA ASP A 44 16.43 -3.83 10.63
C ASP A 44 17.30 -4.27 11.83
N ASP A 45 16.70 -4.89 12.86
CA ASP A 45 17.43 -5.40 14.04
C ASP A 45 18.41 -6.55 13.73
N GLU A 46 18.05 -7.45 12.80
CA GLU A 46 18.94 -8.55 12.37
C GLU A 46 20.13 -8.06 11.55
N LEU A 47 19.90 -7.08 10.67
CA LEU A 47 20.95 -6.52 9.81
C LEU A 47 21.98 -5.72 10.63
N ILE A 48 21.55 -5.00 11.67
CA ILE A 48 22.43 -4.26 12.59
C ILE A 48 23.34 -5.22 13.37
N GLN A 49 22.80 -6.33 13.91
CA GLN A 49 23.60 -7.31 14.64
C GLN A 49 24.65 -8.00 13.76
N SER A 50 24.34 -8.23 12.48
CA SER A 50 25.29 -8.82 11.52
C SER A 50 26.48 -7.89 11.20
N LYS A 51 26.23 -6.57 11.09
CA LYS A 51 27.28 -5.56 10.86
C LYS A 51 28.20 -5.42 12.07
N VAL A 52 27.64 -5.34 13.27
CA VAL A 52 28.40 -5.19 14.53
C VAL A 52 29.32 -6.40 14.77
N LYS A 53 28.87 -7.62 14.46
CA LYS A 53 29.70 -8.83 14.57
C LYS A 53 30.84 -8.87 13.54
N LYS A 54 30.64 -8.40 12.31
CA LYS A 54 31.71 -8.34 11.29
C LYS A 54 32.80 -7.33 11.65
N THR A 55 32.41 -6.12 12.06
CA THR A 55 33.37 -5.06 12.45
C THR A 55 34.22 -5.46 13.66
N LYS A 56 33.64 -6.15 14.65
CA LYS A 56 34.39 -6.62 15.83
C LYS A 56 35.37 -7.76 15.54
N LYS A 57 35.12 -8.57 14.50
CA LYS A 57 35.99 -9.70 14.09
C LYS A 57 37.18 -9.25 13.24
N GLU A 58 37.00 -8.19 12.44
CA GLU A 58 38.08 -7.59 11.64
C GLU A 58 39.06 -6.77 12.50
N SER A 59 38.59 -6.12 13.57
CA SER A 59 39.46 -5.33 14.47
C SER A 59 40.27 -6.18 15.45
N SER A 60 39.90 -7.44 15.68
CA SER A 60 40.59 -8.34 16.62
C SER A 60 41.60 -9.28 15.96
N THR A 61 41.71 -9.25 14.63
CA THR A 61 42.65 -10.10 13.86
C THR A 61 43.84 -9.30 13.30
N THR A 62 43.91 -7.99 13.60
CA THR A 62 44.97 -7.07 13.13
C THR A 62 45.91 -6.56 14.23
N LEU A 63 45.94 -7.23 15.39
CA LEU A 63 47.00 -7.13 16.41
C LEU A 63 47.49 -8.54 16.76
#